data_AF-A0A2V5PGT7-F1
#
_entry.id   AF-A0A2V5PGT7-F1
#
_cell.length_a   1.000
_cell.length_b   1.000
_cell.length_c   1.000
_cell.angle_alpha   90.00
_cell.angle_beta   90.00
_cell.angle_gamma   90.00
#
_symmetry.space_group_name_H-M   'P 1'
#
loop_
_entity.id
_entity.type
_entity.pdbx_description
1 polymer ?
#
loop_
_entity_poly.entity_id
_entity_poly.type
_entity_poly.pdbx_seq_one_letter_code
_entity_poly.pdbx_strand_id
1 'polypeptide(L)'
;MFSGSSTNPYTQVLLYPPTDSYFLEYQVTEPAPGSFELTYTNAFSFTDSVDRILALPGTNDTKLLVFYSNGAAAAVFDFDGQHAPAAVQQFNAEAGEHFTGAGVLGQNGFLAYSAALGQNASTKFTQWNWNGSSYSNAASGSLPMLNLYSAAGNVLQFQFEPFATNNPLLLRLNNAGDWSSTPIFSGSPGNLSVKVETFLNATQGLANPTPTGLGPAHPLAMFGLANQYSNMISLFSFTPPAGDKVSEVTISPRPGLYPAAIQLSFAAANASDKIYFRIGSSAWMAWSNTLVARLFTNGLVQYYGQP
;
A
#
# COMPACT_ATOMS: atom_id res chain seq x y z
N MET A 1 -52.12 -16.53 6.62
CA MET A 1 -52.12 -15.10 6.26
C MET A 1 -51.16 -14.40 7.20
N PHE A 2 -49.89 -14.28 6.82
CA PHE A 2 -48.90 -13.40 7.43
C PHE A 2 -48.29 -12.60 6.29
N SER A 3 -48.38 -11.29 6.44
CA SER A 3 -48.18 -10.25 5.44
C SER A 3 -46.71 -9.88 5.27
N GLY A 4 -46.35 -9.55 4.02
CA GLY A 4 -45.28 -8.64 3.63
C GLY A 4 -43.89 -8.97 4.18
N SER A 5 -43.06 -9.65 3.40
CA SER A 5 -41.63 -9.59 3.62
C SER A 5 -41.19 -8.14 3.40
N SER A 6 -40.93 -7.41 4.49
CA SER A 6 -40.07 -6.24 4.42
C SER A 6 -38.77 -6.68 3.77
N THR A 7 -38.42 -6.03 2.66
CA THR A 7 -37.17 -6.21 1.93
C THR A 7 -36.00 -6.29 2.91
N ASN A 8 -35.15 -7.31 2.77
CA ASN A 8 -33.89 -7.34 3.50
C ASN A 8 -32.99 -6.24 2.88
N PRO A 9 -32.62 -5.18 3.60
CA PRO A 9 -31.80 -4.12 3.04
C PRO A 9 -30.40 -4.62 2.61
N TYR A 10 -29.97 -5.79 3.09
CA TYR A 10 -28.69 -6.41 2.74
C TYR A 10 -28.71 -7.20 1.42
N THR A 11 -29.82 -7.21 0.67
CA THR A 11 -29.96 -7.90 -0.63
C THR A 11 -30.22 -6.93 -1.80
N GLN A 12 -29.80 -5.67 -1.67
CA GLN A 12 -29.98 -4.65 -2.71
C GLN A 12 -28.76 -4.53 -3.63
N VAL A 13 -29.02 -4.42 -4.92
CA VAL A 13 -28.02 -4.10 -5.96
C VAL A 13 -28.41 -2.79 -6.62
N LEU A 14 -27.49 -1.83 -6.62
CA LEU A 14 -27.68 -0.54 -7.29
C LEU A 14 -26.90 -0.55 -8.60
N LEU A 15 -27.58 -0.23 -9.70
CA LEU A 15 -26.98 -0.08 -11.02
C LEU A 15 -27.17 1.36 -11.48
N TYR A 16 -26.08 2.04 -11.83
CA TYR A 16 -26.12 3.39 -12.38
C TYR A 16 -25.41 3.41 -13.74
N PRO A 17 -26.01 4.01 -14.78
CA PRO A 17 -25.28 4.32 -15.99
C PRO A 17 -24.33 5.50 -15.69
N PRO A 18 -23.03 5.39 -16.05
CA PRO A 18 -22.15 6.55 -15.98
C PRO A 18 -22.71 7.68 -16.85
N THR A 19 -22.62 8.92 -16.37
CA THR A 19 -23.07 10.16 -17.03
C THR A 19 -24.57 10.42 -17.11
N ASP A 20 -25.40 9.51 -16.58
CA ASP A 20 -26.84 9.73 -16.40
C ASP A 20 -27.16 10.24 -14.99
N SER A 21 -28.35 10.82 -14.80
CA SER A 21 -28.76 11.40 -13.51
C SER A 21 -29.66 10.46 -12.70
N TYR A 22 -29.51 9.14 -12.82
CA TYR A 22 -30.34 8.18 -12.10
C TYR A 22 -29.60 6.88 -11.76
N PHE A 23 -30.16 6.11 -10.84
CA PHE A 23 -29.80 4.71 -10.61
C PHE A 23 -31.04 3.84 -10.48
N LEU A 24 -30.85 2.56 -10.77
CA LEU A 24 -31.85 1.51 -10.66
C LEU A 24 -31.53 0.64 -9.44
N GLU A 25 -32.56 0.35 -8.67
CA GLU A 25 -32.49 -0.55 -7.53
C GLU A 25 -33.09 -1.91 -7.91
N TYR A 26 -32.33 -2.97 -7.61
CA TYR A 26 -32.74 -4.35 -7.75
C TYR A 26 -32.66 -5.06 -6.40
N GLN A 27 -33.65 -5.91 -6.12
CA GLN A 27 -33.61 -6.86 -5.02
C GLN A 27 -33.08 -8.20 -5.53
N VAL A 28 -32.10 -8.75 -4.82
CA VAL A 28 -31.68 -10.14 -5.01
C VAL A 28 -32.71 -11.02 -4.32
N THR A 29 -33.43 -11.82 -5.11
CA THR A 29 -34.37 -12.83 -4.60
C THR A 29 -33.83 -14.22 -4.88
N GLU A 30 -34.19 -15.18 -4.02
CA GLU A 30 -33.86 -16.60 -4.20
C GLU A 30 -35.17 -17.39 -4.36
N PRO A 31 -35.79 -17.37 -5.56
CA PRO A 31 -37.10 -18.02 -5.77
C PRO A 31 -37.05 -19.54 -5.57
N ALA A 32 -35.88 -20.15 -5.76
CA ALA A 32 -35.61 -21.55 -5.46
C ALA A 32 -34.20 -21.69 -4.85
N PRO A 33 -33.95 -22.66 -3.95
CA PRO A 33 -32.65 -22.82 -3.32
C PRO A 33 -31.50 -22.91 -4.34
N GLY A 34 -30.51 -22.02 -4.20
CA GLY A 34 -29.34 -21.89 -5.07
C GLY A 34 -29.57 -21.11 -6.37
N SER A 35 -30.78 -20.59 -6.62
CA SER A 35 -31.12 -19.80 -7.80
C SER A 35 -31.42 -18.36 -7.42
N PHE A 36 -30.59 -17.43 -7.89
CA PHE A 36 -30.74 -16.00 -7.57
C PHE A 36 -31.21 -15.20 -8.78
N GLU A 37 -32.15 -14.29 -8.55
CA GLU A 37 -32.67 -13.37 -9.56
C GLU A 37 -32.59 -11.92 -9.09
N LEU A 38 -32.31 -11.00 -10.02
CA LEU A 38 -32.38 -9.56 -9.78
C LEU A 38 -33.76 -9.06 -10.18
N THR A 39 -34.57 -8.70 -9.20
CA THR A 39 -35.91 -8.14 -9.43
C THR A 39 -35.83 -6.62 -9.37
N TYR A 40 -36.16 -5.96 -10.48
CA TYR A 40 -36.27 -4.50 -10.51
C TYR A 40 -37.26 -4.03 -9.44
N THR A 41 -36.83 -3.10 -8.60
CA THR A 41 -37.62 -2.60 -7.47
C THR A 41 -37.97 -1.14 -7.67
N ASN A 42 -36.97 -0.30 -7.98
CA ASN A 42 -37.18 1.14 -8.08
C ASN A 42 -36.16 1.82 -8.99
N ALA A 43 -36.42 3.07 -9.33
CA ALA A 43 -35.47 3.97 -9.97
C ALA A 43 -35.50 5.31 -9.25
N PHE A 44 -34.32 5.83 -8.92
CA PHE A 44 -34.17 7.11 -8.24
C PHE A 44 -33.31 8.04 -9.06
N SER A 45 -33.66 9.32 -9.07
CA SER A 45 -32.97 10.35 -9.84
C SER A 45 -32.25 11.34 -8.94
N PHE A 46 -31.13 11.85 -9.44
CA PHE A 46 -30.39 12.97 -8.89
C PHE A 46 -30.56 14.20 -9.79
N THR A 47 -30.21 15.37 -9.26
CA THR A 47 -30.24 16.62 -10.02
C THR A 47 -29.15 16.68 -11.09
N ASP A 48 -27.96 16.16 -10.75
CA ASP A 48 -26.78 16.19 -11.62
C ASP A 48 -26.46 14.78 -12.13
N SER A 49 -25.73 14.72 -13.24
CA SER A 49 -25.27 13.47 -13.82
C SER A 49 -24.22 12.80 -12.94
N VAL A 50 -24.36 11.50 -12.75
CA VAL A 50 -23.56 10.67 -11.85
C VAL A 50 -22.35 10.11 -12.60
N ASP A 51 -21.16 10.24 -11.99
CA ASP A 51 -19.99 9.47 -12.40
C ASP A 51 -19.88 8.16 -11.60
N ARG A 52 -20.10 8.25 -10.27
CA ARG A 52 -19.93 7.11 -9.36
C ARG A 52 -20.85 7.19 -8.16
N ILE A 53 -21.34 6.03 -7.72
CA ILE A 53 -22.06 5.86 -6.45
C ILE A 53 -21.32 4.84 -5.59
N LEU A 54 -21.14 5.17 -4.32
CA LEU A 54 -20.55 4.31 -3.30
C LEU A 54 -21.50 4.21 -2.11
N ALA A 55 -21.82 2.99 -1.69
CA ALA A 55 -22.56 2.76 -0.45
C ALA A 55 -21.62 2.96 0.74
N LEU A 56 -22.06 3.78 1.70
CA LEU A 56 -21.40 4.03 2.97
C LEU A 56 -22.18 3.27 4.05
N PRO A 57 -21.65 2.17 4.59
CA PRO A 57 -22.34 1.37 5.59
C PRO A 57 -22.27 2.03 6.96
N GLY A 58 -23.44 2.24 7.57
CA GLY A 58 -23.61 2.64 8.97
C GLY A 58 -24.03 1.45 9.84
N THR A 59 -24.11 1.66 11.16
CA THR A 59 -24.60 0.62 12.08
C THR A 59 -26.08 0.32 11.86
N ASN A 60 -26.88 1.35 11.56
CA ASN A 60 -28.34 1.26 11.48
C ASN A 60 -28.90 1.86 10.18
N ASP A 61 -28.05 2.41 9.34
CA ASP A 61 -28.41 3.13 8.13
C ASP A 61 -27.36 2.90 7.03
N THR A 62 -27.72 3.22 5.80
CA THR A 62 -26.80 3.29 4.67
C THR A 62 -26.93 4.66 4.05
N LYS A 63 -25.78 5.24 3.69
CA LYS A 63 -25.74 6.49 2.91
C LYS A 63 -25.13 6.22 1.55
N LEU A 64 -25.45 7.06 0.58
CA LEU A 64 -24.86 6.99 -0.76
C LEU A 64 -23.95 8.20 -0.95
N LEU A 65 -22.66 7.95 -1.17
CA LEU A 65 -21.73 8.95 -1.68
C LEU A 65 -21.81 8.95 -3.20
N VAL A 66 -22.19 10.09 -3.77
CA VAL A 66 -22.33 10.29 -5.20
C VAL A 66 -21.26 11.29 -5.66
N PHE A 67 -20.43 10.87 -6.60
CA PHE A 67 -19.57 11.77 -7.37
C PHE A 67 -20.29 12.18 -8.64
N TYR A 68 -20.37 13.48 -8.90
CA TYR A 68 -20.98 13.99 -10.11
C TYR A 68 -19.99 13.99 -11.27
N SER A 69 -20.54 14.01 -12.48
CA SER A 69 -19.77 14.12 -13.72
C SER A 69 -18.89 15.34 -13.67
N ASN A 70 -17.62 15.21 -14.07
CA ASN A 70 -16.51 16.18 -13.94
C ASN A 70 -15.72 16.16 -12.61
N GLY A 71 -16.20 15.45 -11.57
CA GLY A 71 -15.50 15.30 -10.31
C GLY A 71 -15.32 16.59 -9.48
N ALA A 72 -15.92 17.72 -9.89
CA ALA A 72 -15.80 18.99 -9.15
C ALA A 72 -16.62 18.98 -7.86
N ALA A 73 -17.72 18.21 -7.84
CA ALA A 73 -18.63 18.12 -6.72
C ALA A 73 -19.00 16.67 -6.41
N ALA A 74 -19.35 16.45 -5.14
CA ALA A 74 -19.89 15.21 -4.62
C ALA A 74 -20.97 15.52 -3.59
N ALA A 75 -21.84 14.57 -3.30
CA ALA A 75 -22.80 14.70 -2.23
C ALA A 75 -23.04 13.35 -1.54
N VAL A 76 -23.34 13.41 -0.26
CA VAL A 76 -23.84 12.25 0.48
C VAL A 76 -25.36 12.37 0.60
N PHE A 77 -26.04 11.26 0.36
CA PHE A 77 -27.49 11.12 0.47
C PHE A 77 -27.88 10.09 1.52
N ASP A 78 -28.97 10.34 2.22
CA ASP A 78 -29.65 9.32 3.02
C ASP A 78 -30.36 8.34 2.09
N PHE A 79 -30.20 7.05 2.37
CA PHE A 79 -30.79 5.99 1.56
C PHE A 79 -31.42 4.89 2.43
N ASP A 80 -32.73 4.74 2.29
CA ASP A 80 -33.54 3.74 3.01
C ASP A 80 -34.08 2.64 2.08
N GLY A 81 -33.79 2.71 0.77
CA GLY A 81 -34.29 1.78 -0.24
C GLY A 81 -35.80 1.85 -0.51
N GLN A 82 -36.49 2.89 -0.01
CA GLN A 82 -37.93 3.06 -0.20
C GLN A 82 -38.27 4.43 -0.79
N HIS A 83 -37.63 5.48 -0.29
CA HIS A 83 -37.85 6.86 -0.70
C HIS A 83 -36.71 7.39 -1.56
N ALA A 84 -36.99 8.45 -2.31
CA ALA A 84 -35.97 9.15 -3.07
C ALA A 84 -34.85 9.63 -2.14
N PRO A 85 -33.56 9.37 -2.45
CA PRO A 85 -32.46 9.75 -1.59
C PRO A 85 -32.44 11.26 -1.32
N ALA A 86 -32.37 11.64 -0.05
CA ALA A 86 -32.31 13.05 0.35
C ALA A 86 -30.85 13.48 0.57
N ALA A 87 -30.45 14.61 -0.02
CA ALA A 87 -29.09 15.12 0.14
C ALA A 87 -28.85 15.54 1.59
N VAL A 88 -27.81 14.96 2.21
CA VAL A 88 -27.36 15.27 3.57
C VAL A 88 -26.35 16.39 3.55
N GLN A 89 -25.34 16.28 2.68
CA GLN A 89 -24.25 17.25 2.59
C GLN A 89 -23.59 17.22 1.21
N GLN A 90 -23.26 18.40 0.70
CA GLN A 90 -22.47 18.56 -0.53
C GLN A 90 -21.01 18.85 -0.21
N PHE A 91 -20.13 18.43 -1.11
CA PHE A 91 -18.69 18.59 -1.04
C PHE A 91 -18.18 19.11 -2.38
N ASN A 92 -17.25 20.04 -2.33
CA ASN A 92 -16.52 20.50 -3.51
C ASN A 92 -15.08 20.02 -3.43
N ALA A 93 -14.48 19.69 -4.57
CA ALA A 93 -13.05 19.55 -4.66
C ALA A 93 -12.36 20.89 -4.34
N GLU A 94 -11.11 20.83 -3.89
CA GLU A 94 -10.32 22.05 -3.69
C GLU A 94 -10.16 22.82 -5.01
N ALA A 95 -9.94 24.13 -4.92
CA ALA A 95 -9.77 24.97 -6.10
C ALA A 95 -8.59 24.47 -6.98
N GLY A 96 -8.87 24.19 -8.25
CA GLY A 96 -7.89 23.63 -9.19
C GLY A 96 -7.77 22.11 -9.15
N GLU A 97 -8.63 21.42 -8.40
CA GLU A 97 -8.68 19.97 -8.28
C GLU A 97 -10.02 19.38 -8.73
N HIS A 98 -10.05 18.06 -8.82
CA HIS A 98 -11.25 17.25 -8.97
C HIS A 98 -11.11 15.98 -8.11
N PHE A 99 -12.24 15.41 -7.72
CA PHE A 99 -12.30 14.11 -7.08
C PHE A 99 -11.94 13.00 -8.07
N THR A 100 -11.09 12.08 -7.64
CA THR A 100 -10.67 10.88 -8.40
C THR A 100 -11.33 9.60 -7.86
N GLY A 101 -11.87 9.66 -6.64
CA GLY A 101 -12.67 8.58 -6.03
C GLY A 101 -12.75 8.70 -4.52
N ALA A 102 -13.14 7.60 -3.86
CA ALA A 102 -13.10 7.50 -2.41
C ALA A 102 -12.87 6.06 -1.92
N GLY A 103 -12.32 5.94 -0.72
CA GLY A 103 -12.36 4.74 0.10
C GLY A 103 -13.53 4.79 1.07
N VAL A 104 -14.27 3.69 1.20
CA VAL A 104 -15.37 3.56 2.16
C VAL A 104 -14.80 3.23 3.54
N LEU A 105 -15.28 3.92 4.58
CA LEU A 105 -14.96 3.64 5.97
C LEU A 105 -16.22 3.12 6.70
N GLY A 106 -16.04 2.58 7.90
CA GLY A 106 -17.18 2.21 8.76
C GLY A 106 -17.97 3.44 9.24
N GLN A 107 -19.17 3.19 9.77
CA GLN A 107 -20.00 4.22 10.40
C GLN A 107 -20.39 5.38 9.46
N ASN A 108 -20.71 5.08 8.20
CA ASN A 108 -20.99 6.05 7.14
C ASN A 108 -19.82 6.99 6.79
N GLY A 109 -18.59 6.71 7.24
CA GLY A 109 -17.41 7.52 6.92
C GLY A 109 -16.84 7.25 5.52
N PHE A 110 -16.06 8.18 5.01
CA PHE A 110 -15.32 7.99 3.75
C PHE A 110 -14.02 8.77 3.71
N LEU A 111 -13.13 8.34 2.82
CA LEU A 111 -11.87 9.01 2.47
C LEU A 111 -11.96 9.46 1.01
N ALA A 112 -12.15 10.75 0.75
CA ALA A 112 -12.14 11.29 -0.60
C ALA A 112 -10.72 11.44 -1.12
N TYR A 113 -10.50 11.12 -2.39
CA TYR A 113 -9.24 11.32 -3.10
C TYR A 113 -9.40 12.40 -4.15
N SER A 114 -8.38 13.24 -4.31
CA SER A 114 -8.37 14.29 -5.33
C SER A 114 -7.04 14.40 -6.05
N ALA A 115 -7.08 15.06 -7.20
CA ALA A 115 -5.92 15.41 -8.00
C ALA A 115 -6.14 16.76 -8.70
N ALA A 116 -5.04 17.43 -9.06
CA ALA A 116 -5.08 18.62 -9.90
C ALA A 116 -5.83 18.34 -11.22
N LEU A 117 -6.54 19.32 -11.75
CA LEU A 117 -7.25 19.20 -13.03
C LEU A 117 -6.31 18.70 -14.13
N GLY A 118 -6.74 17.66 -14.86
CA GLY A 118 -5.97 17.00 -15.92
C GLY A 118 -5.08 15.82 -15.46
N GLN A 119 -5.07 15.49 -14.17
CA GLN A 119 -4.33 14.35 -13.62
C GLN A 119 -5.29 13.25 -13.12
N ASN A 120 -5.12 12.01 -13.56
CA ASN A 120 -6.00 10.91 -13.13
C ASN A 120 -5.51 10.18 -11.88
N ALA A 121 -4.26 10.41 -11.46
CA ALA A 121 -3.68 9.79 -10.27
C ALA A 121 -3.95 10.66 -9.04
N SER A 122 -4.55 10.07 -8.01
CA SER A 122 -4.79 10.74 -6.73
C SER A 122 -3.49 11.24 -6.11
N THR A 123 -3.44 12.52 -5.74
CA THR A 123 -2.28 13.16 -5.09
C THR A 123 -2.60 13.71 -3.71
N LYS A 124 -3.88 13.74 -3.33
CA LYS A 124 -4.35 14.13 -2.00
C LYS A 124 -5.45 13.20 -1.51
N PHE A 125 -5.63 13.19 -0.20
CA PHE A 125 -6.76 12.56 0.47
C PHE A 125 -7.37 13.50 1.51
N THR A 126 -8.66 13.33 1.75
CA THR A 126 -9.39 13.99 2.84
C THR A 126 -10.41 13.03 3.44
N GLN A 127 -10.32 12.80 4.75
CA GLN A 127 -11.22 11.94 5.51
C GLN A 127 -12.41 12.75 6.03
N TRP A 128 -13.59 12.18 5.86
CA TRP A 128 -14.86 12.70 6.34
C TRP A 128 -15.54 11.70 7.27
N ASN A 129 -15.74 12.12 8.52
CA ASN A 129 -16.41 11.32 9.53
C ASN A 129 -17.85 11.80 9.74
N TRP A 130 -18.77 10.85 9.74
CA TRP A 130 -20.17 11.08 10.09
C TRP A 130 -20.32 11.21 11.60
N ASN A 131 -21.00 12.26 12.06
CA ASN A 131 -21.26 12.51 13.49
C ASN A 131 -22.71 12.21 13.92
N GLY A 132 -23.53 11.61 13.03
CA GLY A 132 -24.96 11.41 13.25
C GLY A 132 -25.86 12.46 12.59
N SER A 133 -25.31 13.60 12.13
CA SER A 133 -26.08 14.68 11.48
C SER A 133 -25.38 15.30 10.27
N SER A 134 -24.05 15.39 10.32
CA SER A 134 -23.22 16.04 9.31
C SER A 134 -21.86 15.36 9.22
N TYR A 135 -21.10 15.74 8.20
CA TYR A 135 -19.73 15.31 8.01
C TYR A 135 -18.76 16.37 8.49
N SER A 136 -17.77 15.92 9.26
CA SER A 136 -16.64 16.73 9.70
C SER A 136 -15.34 16.20 9.12
N ASN A 137 -14.46 17.11 8.73
CA ASN A 137 -13.12 16.79 8.27
C ASN A 137 -12.31 16.21 9.44
N ALA A 138 -11.55 15.14 9.19
CA ALA A 138 -10.69 14.52 10.19
C ALA A 138 -9.21 14.62 9.82
N ALA A 139 -8.73 13.72 8.96
CA ALA A 139 -7.35 13.70 8.47
C ALA A 139 -7.32 14.09 7.00
N SER A 140 -6.35 14.90 6.59
CA SER A 140 -6.10 15.23 5.18
C SER A 140 -4.59 15.33 4.94
N GLY A 141 -4.18 15.16 3.68
CA GLY A 141 -2.78 15.26 3.32
C GLY A 141 -2.49 14.86 1.88
N SER A 142 -1.21 14.92 1.52
CA SER A 142 -0.73 14.48 0.21
C SER A 142 -0.52 12.96 0.20
N LEU A 143 -0.89 12.34 -0.91
CA LEU A 143 -0.53 10.97 -1.24
C LEU A 143 0.83 10.97 -1.94
N PRO A 144 1.66 9.94 -1.73
CA PRO A 144 2.85 9.74 -2.55
C PRO A 144 2.45 9.65 -4.02
N MET A 145 3.16 10.39 -4.87
CA MET A 145 2.95 10.32 -6.32
C MET A 145 3.32 8.92 -6.81
N LEU A 146 2.35 8.23 -7.41
CA LEU A 146 2.58 6.98 -8.12
C LEU A 146 2.69 7.29 -9.60
N ASN A 147 3.84 6.99 -10.20
CA ASN A 147 3.97 6.95 -11.65
C ASN A 147 4.65 5.65 -12.09
N LEU A 148 4.64 5.39 -13.39
CA LEU A 148 5.23 4.18 -13.97
C LEU A 148 6.73 4.03 -13.66
N TYR A 149 7.40 5.13 -13.31
CA TYR A 149 8.83 5.17 -12.98
C TYR A 149 9.10 4.98 -11.48
N SER A 150 8.13 5.25 -10.61
CA SER A 150 8.21 5.11 -9.16
C SER A 150 7.86 3.69 -8.66
N ALA A 151 7.46 2.78 -9.56
CA ALA A 151 7.16 1.38 -9.22
C ALA A 151 8.41 0.49 -9.14
N ALA A 152 9.55 0.94 -9.68
CA ALA A 152 10.80 0.19 -9.70
C ALA A 152 11.74 0.63 -8.58
N GLY A 153 12.51 -0.31 -8.03
CA GLY A 153 13.55 0.02 -7.06
C GLY A 153 14.67 0.83 -7.73
N ASN A 154 14.99 1.99 -7.16
CA ASN A 154 15.95 2.95 -7.71
C ASN A 154 17.05 3.37 -6.72
N VAL A 155 17.06 2.78 -5.53
CA VAL A 155 18.10 2.97 -4.52
C VAL A 155 18.51 1.61 -3.99
N LEU A 156 19.74 1.21 -4.28
CA LEU A 156 20.34 -0.07 -3.95
C LEU A 156 21.34 0.11 -2.80
N GLN A 157 21.32 -0.82 -1.84
CA GLN A 157 22.29 -0.87 -0.75
C GLN A 157 23.16 -2.11 -0.88
N PHE A 158 24.48 -1.92 -0.87
CA PHE A 158 25.47 -2.97 -1.07
C PHE A 158 26.40 -3.12 0.12
N GLN A 159 26.87 -4.35 0.34
CA GLN A 159 27.93 -4.64 1.31
C GLN A 159 29.31 -4.18 0.81
N PHE A 160 29.58 -4.30 -0.49
CA PHE A 160 30.84 -3.94 -1.13
C PHE A 160 30.61 -2.99 -2.31
N GLU A 161 31.63 -2.21 -2.66
CA GLU A 161 31.58 -1.22 -3.75
C GLU A 161 31.20 -1.90 -5.10
N PRO A 162 30.09 -1.52 -5.73
CA PRO A 162 29.51 -2.25 -6.86
C PRO A 162 30.33 -2.20 -8.16
N PHE A 163 31.22 -1.22 -8.30
CA PHE A 163 32.06 -1.07 -9.49
C PHE A 163 33.53 -1.46 -9.28
N ALA A 164 33.91 -1.78 -8.05
CA ALA A 164 35.27 -2.20 -7.72
C ALA A 164 35.37 -3.68 -7.30
N THR A 165 34.24 -4.33 -7.02
CA THR A 165 34.19 -5.72 -6.52
C THR A 165 33.45 -6.61 -7.52
N ASN A 166 33.99 -7.79 -7.82
CA ASN A 166 33.37 -8.75 -8.77
C ASN A 166 32.03 -9.35 -8.27
N ASN A 167 31.75 -9.28 -6.97
CA ASN A 167 30.51 -9.75 -6.37
C ASN A 167 30.04 -8.81 -5.25
N PRO A 168 29.52 -7.62 -5.60
CA PRO A 168 29.01 -6.68 -4.63
C PRO A 168 27.62 -7.17 -4.17
N LEU A 169 27.54 -7.69 -2.94
CA LEU A 169 26.31 -8.26 -2.42
C LEU A 169 25.23 -7.17 -2.29
N LEU A 170 24.13 -7.30 -3.04
CA LEU A 170 22.95 -6.45 -2.92
C LEU A 170 22.15 -6.85 -1.68
N LEU A 171 22.05 -5.94 -0.71
CA LEU A 171 21.42 -6.18 0.58
C LEU A 171 19.97 -5.69 0.64
N ARG A 172 19.69 -4.52 0.06
CA ARG A 172 18.35 -3.90 0.09
C ARG A 172 18.09 -3.12 -1.19
N LEU A 173 16.83 -3.17 -1.65
CA LEU A 173 16.34 -2.39 -2.78
C LEU A 173 15.14 -1.54 -2.36
N ASN A 174 15.33 -0.23 -2.34
CA ASN A 174 14.33 0.78 -2.02
C ASN A 174 13.84 1.50 -3.30
N ASN A 175 12.68 2.13 -3.20
CA ASN A 175 12.22 3.14 -4.16
C ASN A 175 12.16 4.52 -3.47
N ALA A 176 12.58 5.56 -4.18
CA ALA A 176 12.53 6.94 -3.76
C ALA A 176 12.29 7.85 -4.98
N GLY A 177 11.04 8.26 -5.17
CA GLY A 177 10.58 9.09 -6.28
C GLY A 177 10.93 8.57 -7.68
N ASP A 178 10.99 9.48 -8.64
CA ASP A 178 11.13 9.14 -10.07
C ASP A 178 12.59 8.96 -10.44
N TRP A 179 13.42 9.81 -9.86
CA TRP A 179 14.85 9.81 -10.02
C TRP A 179 15.54 10.08 -8.69
N SER A 180 16.59 9.32 -8.41
CA SER A 180 17.32 9.42 -7.14
C SER A 180 18.81 9.57 -7.40
N SER A 181 19.45 10.39 -6.58
CA SER A 181 20.88 10.66 -6.62
C SER A 181 21.46 10.77 -5.21
N THR A 182 22.79 10.78 -5.11
CA THR A 182 23.55 11.07 -3.88
C THR A 182 23.07 10.29 -2.64
N PRO A 183 23.17 8.95 -2.65
CA PRO A 183 22.89 8.16 -1.45
C PRO A 183 23.92 8.49 -0.35
N ILE A 184 23.42 8.83 0.83
CA ILE A 184 24.23 9.22 1.99
C ILE A 184 23.77 8.43 3.22
N PHE A 185 24.70 7.72 3.85
CA PHE A 185 24.50 7.08 5.15
C PHE A 185 24.84 8.07 6.28
N SER A 186 24.03 8.08 7.34
CA SER A 186 24.19 8.99 8.48
C SER A 186 24.14 8.24 9.82
N GLY A 187 25.13 8.47 10.69
CA GLY A 187 25.15 7.93 12.07
C GLY A 187 25.47 6.42 12.20
N SER A 188 25.31 5.89 13.42
CA SER A 188 25.37 4.46 13.75
C SER A 188 24.27 4.13 14.78
N PRO A 189 23.26 3.28 14.47
CA PRO A 189 23.02 2.64 13.17
C PRO A 189 22.68 3.66 12.09
N GLY A 190 23.17 3.41 10.87
CA GLY A 190 23.10 4.37 9.78
C GLY A 190 21.67 4.55 9.25
N ASN A 191 21.20 5.78 9.05
CA ASN A 191 20.04 6.05 8.20
C ASN A 191 20.49 6.35 6.77
N LEU A 192 19.75 5.86 5.78
CA LEU A 192 19.96 6.18 4.38
C LEU A 192 19.10 7.38 3.96
N SER A 193 19.71 8.33 3.27
CA SER A 193 19.01 9.42 2.60
C SER A 193 19.48 9.56 1.16
N VAL A 194 18.63 10.08 0.29
CA VAL A 194 18.92 10.35 -1.12
C VAL A 194 18.36 11.71 -1.51
N LYS A 195 18.80 12.26 -2.63
CA LYS A 195 18.16 13.41 -3.26
C LYS A 195 17.23 12.92 -4.35
N VAL A 196 15.95 13.27 -4.26
CA VAL A 196 14.90 12.82 -5.15
C VAL A 196 14.49 13.95 -6.10
N GLU A 197 14.35 13.63 -7.37
CA GLU A 197 13.80 14.51 -8.40
C GLU A 197 12.51 13.91 -8.97
N THR A 198 11.61 14.79 -9.39
CA THR A 198 10.31 14.43 -9.96
C THR A 198 10.27 14.83 -11.43
N PHE A 199 9.80 13.93 -12.28
CA PHE A 199 9.54 14.22 -13.68
C PHE A 199 8.26 15.03 -13.81
N LEU A 200 8.37 16.28 -14.28
CA LEU A 200 7.20 17.14 -14.45
C LEU A 200 6.51 16.90 -15.79
N ASN A 201 7.25 17.00 -16.90
CA ASN A 201 6.78 16.75 -18.27
C ASN A 201 7.97 16.69 -19.24
N ALA A 202 7.70 16.32 -20.49
CA ALA A 202 8.73 16.18 -21.53
C ALA A 202 9.51 17.47 -21.85
N THR A 203 8.93 18.65 -21.55
CA THR A 203 9.59 19.94 -21.79
C THR A 203 10.48 20.36 -20.63
N GLN A 204 10.03 20.15 -19.39
CA GLN A 204 10.74 20.56 -18.17
C GLN A 204 11.68 19.48 -17.62
N GLY A 205 11.42 18.21 -17.92
CA GLY A 205 12.20 17.08 -17.43
C GLY A 205 12.08 16.84 -15.93
N LEU A 206 13.17 16.39 -15.33
CA LEU A 206 13.33 16.18 -13.89
C LEU A 206 13.55 17.52 -13.18
N ALA A 207 12.86 17.74 -12.06
CA ALA A 207 12.95 18.97 -11.28
C ALA A 207 12.75 18.71 -9.78
N ASN A 208 12.82 19.80 -9.00
CA ASN A 208 12.54 19.86 -7.56
C ASN A 208 13.39 18.90 -6.71
N PRO A 209 14.73 18.96 -6.82
CA PRO A 209 15.59 17.99 -6.19
C PRO A 209 15.60 18.16 -4.66
N THR A 210 14.97 17.22 -3.94
CA THR A 210 14.70 17.33 -2.49
C THR A 210 15.37 16.18 -1.72
N PRO A 211 16.05 16.44 -0.59
CA PRO A 211 16.54 15.37 0.28
C PRO A 211 15.39 14.57 0.91
N THR A 212 15.43 13.26 0.77
CA THR A 212 14.43 12.32 1.29
C THR A 212 15.13 11.25 2.13
N GLY A 213 14.70 11.11 3.39
CA GLY A 213 15.13 10.03 4.26
C GLY A 213 14.38 8.73 3.94
N LEU A 214 15.12 7.64 3.76
CA LEU A 214 14.57 6.29 3.53
C LEU A 214 14.54 5.45 4.81
N GLY A 215 14.87 6.05 5.94
CA GLY A 215 14.92 5.40 7.25
C GLY A 215 16.21 4.61 7.47
N PRO A 216 16.18 3.61 8.38
CA PRO A 216 17.38 2.87 8.75
C PRO A 216 17.92 2.10 7.54
N ALA A 217 19.22 2.19 7.32
CA ALA A 217 19.94 1.38 6.35
C ALA A 217 19.95 -0.10 6.78
N HIS A 218 20.20 -1.00 5.82
CA HIS A 218 20.54 -2.37 6.16
C HIS A 218 21.83 -2.37 7.02
N PRO A 219 21.91 -3.12 8.13
CA PRO A 219 23.05 -3.05 9.07
C PRO A 219 24.42 -3.34 8.46
N LEU A 220 24.45 -4.10 7.36
CA LEU A 220 25.67 -4.45 6.62
C LEU A 220 25.91 -3.55 5.39
N ALA A 221 25.04 -2.59 5.12
CA ALA A 221 25.21 -1.70 3.98
C ALA A 221 26.36 -0.73 4.24
N MET A 222 27.34 -0.75 3.35
CA MET A 222 28.47 0.19 3.34
C MET A 222 28.44 1.11 2.13
N PHE A 223 27.73 0.72 1.07
CA PHE A 223 27.66 1.45 -0.19
C PHE A 223 26.21 1.61 -0.63
N GLY A 224 25.90 2.77 -1.19
CA GLY A 224 24.59 3.10 -1.74
C GLY A 224 24.76 3.44 -3.21
N LEU A 225 23.84 2.96 -4.04
CA LEU A 225 23.81 3.26 -5.46
C LEU A 225 22.39 3.72 -5.83
N ALA A 226 22.28 4.89 -6.43
CA ALA A 226 21.02 5.40 -6.93
C ALA A 226 21.03 5.46 -8.46
N ASN A 227 19.87 5.66 -9.07
CA ASN A 227 19.74 5.72 -10.53
C ASN A 227 20.63 6.77 -11.19
N GLN A 228 20.94 7.88 -10.52
CA GLN A 228 22.03 8.76 -10.91
C GLN A 228 23.31 8.40 -10.14
N TYR A 229 24.21 7.67 -10.79
CA TYR A 229 25.52 7.37 -10.22
C TYR A 229 26.49 8.55 -10.39
N SER A 230 26.54 9.10 -11.60
CA SER A 230 27.31 10.31 -11.94
C SER A 230 26.57 11.10 -13.01
N ASN A 231 26.97 12.33 -13.32
CA ASN A 231 26.37 13.12 -14.40
C ASN A 231 26.40 12.46 -15.79
N MET A 232 27.22 11.42 -15.98
CA MET A 232 27.36 10.69 -17.24
C MET A 232 26.80 9.26 -17.18
N ILE A 233 26.51 8.73 -15.99
CA ILE A 233 26.14 7.33 -15.80
C ILE A 233 24.83 7.28 -15.03
N SER A 234 23.86 6.65 -15.68
CA SER A 234 22.55 6.38 -15.13
C SER A 234 22.27 4.89 -15.13
N LEU A 235 21.55 4.44 -14.12
CA LEU A 235 21.19 3.05 -13.89
C LEU A 235 19.67 2.96 -13.83
N PHE A 236 19.13 1.85 -14.32
CA PHE A 236 17.71 1.56 -14.25
C PHE A 236 17.49 0.10 -13.88
N SER A 237 16.45 -0.16 -13.10
CA SER A 237 16.01 -1.50 -12.70
C SER A 237 14.53 -1.65 -12.99
N PHE A 238 14.12 -2.82 -13.49
CA PHE A 238 12.71 -3.19 -13.63
C PHE A 238 12.19 -3.96 -12.40
N THR A 239 13.04 -4.20 -11.40
CA THR A 239 12.66 -4.95 -10.20
C THR A 239 11.92 -4.03 -9.23
N PRO A 240 10.71 -4.39 -8.76
CA PRO A 240 10.03 -3.63 -7.72
C PRO A 240 10.87 -3.50 -6.45
N PRO A 241 10.70 -2.42 -5.65
CA PRO A 241 11.32 -2.36 -4.33
C PRO A 241 10.85 -3.56 -3.51
N ALA A 242 11.78 -4.23 -2.84
CA ALA A 242 11.45 -5.44 -2.08
C ALA A 242 11.98 -5.41 -0.65
N GLY A 243 12.47 -4.26 -0.19
CA GLY A 243 13.13 -4.18 1.11
C GLY A 243 14.40 -5.05 1.13
N ASP A 244 14.60 -5.76 2.23
CA ASP A 244 15.76 -6.63 2.41
C ASP A 244 15.75 -7.80 1.44
N LYS A 245 16.85 -7.91 0.69
CA LYS A 245 17.09 -8.98 -0.29
C LYS A 245 17.88 -10.14 0.32
N VAL A 246 18.61 -9.89 1.40
CA VAL A 246 19.45 -10.88 2.07
C VAL A 246 19.27 -10.74 3.58
N SER A 247 18.85 -11.83 4.22
CA SER A 247 19.00 -11.97 5.67
C SER A 247 20.29 -12.74 5.93
N GLU A 248 21.36 -12.00 6.24
CA GLU A 248 22.63 -12.64 6.59
C GLU A 248 22.51 -13.21 8.00
N VAL A 249 22.76 -14.52 8.12
CA VAL A 249 22.78 -15.23 9.40
C VAL A 249 24.22 -15.59 9.72
N THR A 250 24.64 -15.26 10.93
CA THR A 250 25.91 -15.73 11.49
C THR A 250 25.66 -16.92 12.40
N ILE A 251 26.61 -17.87 12.41
CA ILE A 251 26.63 -19.03 13.29
C ILE A 251 27.81 -18.90 14.26
N SER A 252 27.60 -19.24 15.52
CA SER A 252 28.65 -19.38 16.53
C SER A 252 28.50 -20.71 17.29
N PRO A 253 29.59 -21.43 17.61
CA PRO A 253 30.96 -21.13 17.20
C PRO A 253 31.17 -21.41 15.70
N ARG A 254 32.24 -20.85 15.12
CA ARG A 254 32.51 -20.96 13.67
C ARG A 254 32.65 -22.44 13.24
N PRO A 255 32.44 -22.80 11.96
CA PRO A 255 32.71 -24.15 11.50
C PRO A 255 34.16 -24.57 11.80
N GLY A 256 34.35 -25.73 12.42
CA GLY A 256 35.67 -26.19 12.86
C GLY A 256 35.63 -27.49 13.67
N LEU A 257 36.81 -27.94 14.08
CA LEU A 257 36.97 -29.10 14.96
C LEU A 257 36.96 -28.64 16.41
N TYR A 258 36.12 -29.30 17.22
CA TYR A 258 35.98 -29.00 18.64
C TYR A 258 36.26 -30.25 19.46
N PRO A 259 37.07 -30.16 20.54
CA PRO A 259 37.40 -31.30 21.39
C PRO A 259 36.23 -31.72 22.31
N ALA A 260 35.15 -30.95 22.35
CA ALA A 260 33.97 -31.17 23.18
C ALA A 260 32.70 -30.79 22.44
N ALA A 261 31.55 -31.18 23.01
CA ALA A 261 30.25 -30.76 22.50
C ALA A 261 30.13 -29.24 22.48
N ILE A 262 29.57 -28.71 21.39
CA ILE A 262 29.36 -27.27 21.19
C ILE A 262 27.88 -26.93 21.29
N GLN A 263 27.59 -25.75 21.80
CA GLN A 263 26.28 -25.15 21.69
C GLN A 263 26.30 -24.15 20.53
N LEU A 264 25.37 -24.31 19.59
CA LEU A 264 25.19 -23.40 18.49
C LEU A 264 24.37 -22.19 18.94
N SER A 265 24.70 -21.03 18.40
CA SER A 265 23.87 -19.85 18.37
C SER A 265 23.86 -19.24 16.98
N PHE A 266 22.75 -18.61 16.63
CA PHE A 266 22.58 -17.89 15.37
C PHE A 266 22.12 -16.47 15.63
N ALA A 267 22.58 -15.54 14.79
CA ALA A 267 22.13 -14.15 14.81
C ALA A 267 21.95 -13.66 13.37
N ALA A 268 20.82 -13.02 13.10
CA ALA A 268 20.54 -12.38 11.83
C ALA A 268 21.03 -10.93 11.84
N ALA A 269 21.33 -10.40 10.66
CA ALA A 269 21.68 -9.00 10.48
C ALA A 269 20.54 -8.07 10.96
N ASN A 270 19.28 -8.42 10.70
CA ASN A 270 18.12 -7.70 11.24
C ASN A 270 17.41 -8.54 12.31
N ALA A 271 16.99 -7.88 13.40
CA ALA A 271 16.32 -8.55 14.52
C ALA A 271 14.91 -9.09 14.19
N SER A 272 14.30 -8.61 13.10
CA SER A 272 13.01 -9.08 12.59
C SER A 272 13.09 -10.37 11.78
N ASP A 273 14.28 -10.71 11.28
CA ASP A 273 14.45 -11.81 10.34
C ASP A 273 14.27 -13.16 11.04
N LYS A 274 13.61 -14.09 10.35
CA LYS A 274 13.46 -15.47 10.82
C LYS A 274 14.67 -16.28 10.40
N ILE A 275 15.29 -16.94 11.37
CA ILE A 275 16.43 -17.82 11.13
C ILE A 275 15.94 -19.26 11.11
N TYR A 276 16.38 -20.03 10.12
CA TYR A 276 16.13 -21.46 10.01
C TYR A 276 17.44 -22.22 9.95
N PHE A 277 17.51 -23.36 10.64
CA PHE A 277 18.69 -24.24 10.61
C PHE A 277 18.29 -25.72 10.58
N ARG A 278 19.20 -26.56 10.14
CA ARG A 278 19.09 -28.03 10.24
C ARG A 278 20.46 -28.66 10.50
N ILE A 279 20.43 -29.85 11.09
CA ILE A 279 21.63 -30.65 11.36
C ILE A 279 21.54 -31.93 10.51
N GLY A 280 22.54 -32.16 9.66
CA GLY A 280 22.53 -33.23 8.67
C GLY A 280 21.37 -33.09 7.69
N SER A 281 20.64 -34.19 7.48
CA SER A 281 19.49 -34.27 6.58
C SER A 281 18.13 -34.06 7.27
N SER A 282 18.11 -33.52 8.50
CA SER A 282 16.88 -33.26 9.24
C SER A 282 16.01 -32.15 8.62
N ALA A 283 14.76 -32.05 9.08
CA ALA A 283 13.87 -30.96 8.71
C ALA A 283 14.42 -29.59 9.19
N TRP A 284 14.09 -28.54 8.45
CA TRP A 284 14.42 -27.17 8.86
C TRP A 284 13.65 -26.78 10.12
N MET A 285 14.37 -26.24 11.10
CA MET A 285 13.84 -25.77 12.37
C MET A 285 14.01 -24.25 12.46
N ALA A 286 12.97 -23.55 12.93
CA ALA A 286 13.08 -22.14 13.25
C ALA A 286 13.93 -21.94 14.50
N TRP A 287 14.89 -21.02 14.44
CA TRP A 287 15.75 -20.66 15.55
C TRP A 287 15.07 -19.62 16.46
N SER A 288 15.34 -19.71 17.76
CA SER A 288 15.02 -18.70 18.76
C SER A 288 16.14 -18.65 19.80
N ASN A 289 16.31 -17.50 20.47
CA ASN A 289 17.30 -17.36 21.54
C ASN A 289 17.02 -18.25 22.77
N THR A 290 15.82 -18.83 22.84
CA THR A 290 15.43 -19.80 23.89
C THR A 290 15.76 -21.25 23.51
N LEU A 291 16.05 -21.52 22.23
CA LEU A 291 16.37 -22.85 21.75
C LEU A 291 17.82 -23.21 22.07
N VAL A 292 18.02 -24.36 22.71
CA VAL A 292 19.36 -24.89 22.99
C VAL A 292 19.71 -25.95 21.93
N ALA A 293 20.47 -25.56 20.91
CA ALA A 293 20.98 -26.47 19.89
C ALA A 293 22.40 -26.91 20.23
N ARG A 294 22.62 -28.21 20.51
CA ARG A 294 23.95 -28.77 20.83
C ARG A 294 24.37 -29.81 19.80
N LEU A 295 25.62 -29.76 19.35
CA LEU A 295 26.26 -30.83 18.60
C LEU A 295 27.18 -31.64 19.51
N PHE A 296 26.93 -32.95 19.57
CA PHE A 296 27.73 -33.90 20.35
C PHE A 296 28.63 -34.77 19.47
N THR A 297 28.35 -34.82 18.17
CA THR A 297 29.07 -35.61 17.19
C THR A 297 29.31 -34.78 15.93
N ASN A 298 30.15 -35.28 15.03
CA ASN A 298 30.39 -34.65 13.74
C ASN A 298 29.07 -34.50 12.98
N GLY A 299 28.77 -33.27 12.57
CA GLY A 299 27.53 -32.95 11.87
C GLY A 299 27.70 -31.76 10.94
N LEU A 300 27.00 -31.81 9.80
CA LEU A 300 26.86 -30.66 8.92
C LEU A 300 25.72 -29.78 9.44
N VAL A 301 26.00 -28.52 9.74
CA VAL A 301 24.98 -27.54 10.08
C VAL A 301 24.74 -26.67 8.86
N GLN A 302 23.49 -26.58 8.43
CA GLN A 302 23.06 -25.67 7.37
C GLN A 302 22.06 -24.69 7.96
N TYR A 303 22.13 -23.44 7.54
CA TYR A 303 21.29 -22.37 8.06
C TYR A 303 21.04 -21.32 7.00
N TYR A 304 19.92 -20.61 7.11
CA TYR A 304 19.58 -19.45 6.29
C TYR A 304 18.69 -18.49 7.08
N GLY A 305 18.66 -17.23 6.65
CA GLY A 305 17.73 -16.23 7.14
C GLY A 305 16.65 -15.95 6.11
N GLN A 306 15.45 -15.64 6.59
CA GLN A 306 14.32 -15.17 5.81
C GLN A 306 13.86 -13.82 6.38
N PRO A 307 13.87 -12.74 5.59
CA PRO A 307 13.28 -11.45 5.97
C PRO A 307 11.80 -11.57 6.35
#